data_AF-A0A0G1UPM7-F1
#
_entry.id   AF-A0A0G1UPM7-F1
#
_cell.length_a   1.000
_cell.length_b   1.000
_cell.length_c   1.000
_cell.angle_alpha   90.00
_cell.angle_beta   90.00
_cell.angle_gamma   90.00
#
_symmetry.space_group_name_H-M   'P 1'
#
loop_
_entity.id
_entity.type
_entity.pdbx_description
1 polymer ?
#
loop_
_entity_poly.entity_id
_entity_poly.type
_entity_poly.pdbx_seq_one_letter_code
_entity_poly.pdbx_strand_id
1 'polypeptide(L)'
;MKNKQQGGFIQLIIVLIIALIVLGYFGFNVQQIIQSPSVSGNLGYAWGLAMNLWSNYLVVPVTFVWNKIIVGMFWNNFLILIERAQSAPPPGGAELPVMN
;
A
#
# COMPACT_ATOMS: atom_id res chain seq x y z
N MET A 1 28.58 1.70 14.76
CA MET A 1 27.56 2.70 14.38
C MET A 1 26.19 2.06 14.59
N LYS A 2 25.35 2.59 15.51
CA LYS A 2 24.07 1.95 15.88
C LYS A 2 23.00 2.33 14.85
N ASN A 3 22.61 1.36 14.02
CA ASN A 3 21.48 1.45 13.09
C ASN A 3 20.20 1.75 13.89
N LYS A 4 19.65 2.95 13.75
CA LYS A 4 18.35 3.32 14.33
C LYS A 4 17.35 3.48 13.20
N GLN A 5 16.10 3.10 13.52
CA GLN A 5 14.86 3.41 12.79
C GLN A 5 14.45 2.47 11.65
N GLN A 6 13.98 1.28 12.02
CA GLN A 6 12.94 0.58 11.23
C GLN A 6 11.71 0.17 12.06
N GLY A 7 11.70 0.45 13.37
CA GLY A 7 10.57 0.09 14.27
C GLY A 7 9.55 1.19 14.56
N GLY A 8 9.82 2.46 14.23
CA GLY A 8 9.01 3.58 14.72
C GLY A 8 7.61 3.65 14.13
N PHE A 9 7.46 3.40 12.82
CA PHE A 9 6.20 3.59 12.12
C PHE A 9 5.15 2.52 12.47
N ILE A 10 5.55 1.24 12.45
CA ILE A 10 4.66 0.13 12.85
C ILE A 10 4.27 0.26 14.32
N GLN A 11 5.22 0.60 15.20
CA GLN A 11 4.95 0.78 16.62
C GLN A 11 3.95 1.93 16.87
N LEU A 12 4.06 3.02 16.11
CA LEU A 12 3.11 4.14 16.18
C LEU A 12 1.71 3.73 15.73
N ILE A 13 1.59 2.96 14.64
CA ILE A 13 0.29 2.45 14.17
C ILE A 13 -0.36 1.55 15.23
N ILE A 14 0.41 0.62 15.82
CA ILE A 14 -0.10 -0.28 16.86
C ILE A 14 -0.57 0.52 18.08
N VAL A 15 0.21 1.51 18.53
CA VAL A 15 -0.19 2.40 19.64
C VAL A 15 -1.46 3.18 19.30
N LEU A 16 -1.60 3.68 18.08
CA LEU A 16 -2.78 4.40 17.62
C LEU A 16 -4.04 3.50 17.66
N ILE A 17 -3.93 2.26 17.19
CA ILE A 17 -5.02 1.29 17.20
C ILE A 17 -5.44 0.98 18.64
N ILE A 18 -4.48 0.72 19.54
CA ILE A 18 -4.77 0.47 20.96
C ILE A 18 -5.47 1.68 21.58
N ALA A 19 -5.01 2.90 21.30
CA ALA A 19 -5.64 4.12 21.80
C ALA A 19 -7.09 4.27 21.31
N LEU A 20 -7.38 3.97 20.04
CA LEU A 20 -8.74 3.99 19.50
C LEU A 20 -9.65 2.95 20.14
N ILE A 21 -9.14 1.73 20.40
CA ILE A 21 -9.88 0.68 21.11
C ILE A 21 -10.20 1.12 22.54
N VAL A 22 -9.21 1.68 23.24
CA VAL A 22 -9.39 2.18 24.62
C VAL A 22 -10.42 3.31 24.65
N LEU A 23 -10.36 4.27 23.73
CA LEU A 23 -11.37 5.33 23.61
C LEU A 23 -12.77 4.76 23.36
N GLY A 24 -12.90 3.78 22.46
CA GLY A 24 -14.16 3.09 22.21
C GLY A 24 -14.70 2.36 23.46
N TYR A 25 -13.82 1.73 24.24
CA TYR A 25 -14.18 1.07 25.50
C TYR A 25 -14.74 2.05 26.55
N PHE A 26 -14.21 3.27 26.62
CA PHE A 26 -14.72 4.34 27.49
C PHE A 26 -16.00 5.01 26.95
N GLY A 27 -16.59 4.50 25.86
CA GLY A 27 -17.83 5.02 25.28
C GLY A 27 -17.63 6.25 24.39
N PHE A 28 -16.39 6.63 24.06
CA PHE A 28 -16.15 7.69 23.09
C PHE A 28 -16.48 7.18 21.69
N ASN A 29 -17.53 7.74 21.10
CA ASN A 29 -17.86 7.49 19.71
C ASN A 29 -16.97 8.37 18.81
N VAL A 30 -15.89 7.78 18.30
CA VAL A 30 -14.94 8.46 17.38
C VAL A 30 -15.66 9.09 16.20
N GLN A 31 -16.72 8.45 15.67
CA GLN A 31 -17.53 8.98 14.58
C GLN A 31 -18.24 10.28 14.97
N GLN A 32 -18.79 10.38 16.18
CA GLN A 32 -19.42 11.61 16.66
C GLN A 32 -18.39 12.73 16.87
N ILE A 33 -17.18 12.37 17.34
CA ILE A 33 -16.09 13.33 17.54
C ILE A 33 -15.64 13.93 16.21
N ILE A 34 -15.40 13.09 15.18
CA ILE A 34 -15.01 13.59 13.85
C ILE A 34 -16.12 14.36 13.14
N GLN A 35 -17.40 14.09 13.48
CA GLN A 35 -18.55 14.80 12.95
C GLN A 35 -18.85 16.11 13.71
N SER A 36 -18.19 16.38 14.83
CA SER A 36 -18.38 17.64 15.55
C SER A 36 -18.01 18.83 14.65
N PRO A 37 -18.69 19.99 14.74
CA PRO A 37 -18.43 21.14 13.87
C PRO A 37 -16.96 21.60 13.90
N SER A 38 -16.33 21.56 15.08
CA SER A 38 -14.94 21.98 15.25
C SER A 38 -13.94 21.01 14.62
N VAL A 39 -14.15 19.70 14.76
CA VAL A 39 -13.22 18.69 14.22
C VAL A 39 -13.45 18.50 12.72
N SER A 40 -14.70 18.42 12.28
CA SER A 40 -15.05 18.30 10.85
C SER A 40 -14.56 19.49 10.03
N GLY A 41 -14.65 20.72 10.55
CA GLY A 41 -14.11 21.92 9.91
C GLY A 41 -12.59 21.88 9.76
N ASN A 42 -11.87 21.51 10.83
CA ASN A 42 -10.40 21.41 10.80
C ASN A 42 -9.91 20.28 9.89
N LEU A 43 -10.56 19.11 9.95
CA LEU A 43 -10.26 17.99 9.07
C LEU A 43 -10.57 18.33 7.61
N GLY A 44 -11.68 19.01 7.34
CA GLY A 44 -12.03 19.48 6.00
C GLY A 44 -10.99 20.44 5.43
N TYR A 45 -10.51 21.40 6.24
CA TYR A 45 -9.43 22.31 5.84
C TYR A 45 -8.12 21.56 5.56
N ALA A 46 -7.68 20.70 6.49
CA ALA A 46 -6.47 19.91 6.33
C ALA A 46 -6.55 18.95 5.13
N TRP A 47 -7.71 18.32 4.93
CA TRP A 47 -7.99 17.46 3.78
C TRP A 47 -7.98 18.25 2.48
N GLY A 48 -8.57 19.44 2.45
CA GLY A 48 -8.53 20.33 1.29
C GLY A 48 -7.09 20.70 0.90
N LEU A 49 -6.24 21.03 1.86
CA LEU A 49 -4.81 21.28 1.62
C LEU A 49 -4.09 20.02 1.13
N ALA A 50 -4.32 18.87 1.75
CA ALA A 50 -3.71 17.61 1.34
C ALA A 50 -4.13 17.22 -0.08
N MET A 51 -5.41 17.36 -0.41
CA MET A 51 -5.97 17.07 -1.73
C MET A 51 -5.45 18.03 -2.79
N ASN A 52 -5.30 19.32 -2.45
CA ASN A 52 -4.70 20.32 -3.31
C ASN A 52 -3.21 19.99 -3.59
N LEU A 53 -2.43 19.73 -2.54
CA LEU A 53 -1.03 19.32 -2.66
C LEU A 53 -0.89 18.06 -3.51
N TRP A 54 -1.74 17.06 -3.25
CA TRP A 54 -1.77 15.82 -4.00
C TRP A 54 -2.05 16.07 -5.48
N SER A 55 -3.17 16.73 -5.77
CA SER A 55 -3.66 16.90 -7.15
C SER A 55 -2.77 17.83 -7.98
N ASN A 56 -2.19 18.87 -7.37
CA ASN A 56 -1.41 19.87 -8.10
C ASN A 56 0.09 19.56 -8.17
N TYR A 57 0.64 18.81 -7.21
CA TYR A 57 2.10 18.61 -7.12
C TYR A 57 2.52 17.15 -7.12
N LEU A 58 1.76 16.25 -6.49
CA LEU A 58 2.20 14.88 -6.28
C LEU A 58 1.64 13.89 -7.29
N VAL A 59 0.46 14.14 -7.87
CA VAL A 59 -0.22 13.16 -8.72
C VAL A 59 0.62 12.80 -9.94
N VAL A 60 1.25 13.78 -10.60
CA VAL A 60 2.08 13.57 -11.80
C VAL A 60 3.33 12.73 -11.51
N PRO A 61 4.21 13.10 -10.56
CA PRO A 61 5.39 12.29 -10.26
C PRO A 61 5.03 10.92 -9.69
N VAL A 62 3.99 10.83 -8.85
CA VAL A 62 3.58 9.55 -8.26
C VAL A 62 3.01 8.62 -9.32
N THR A 63 2.13 9.10 -10.20
CA THR A 63 1.59 8.28 -11.30
C THR A 63 2.68 7.86 -12.28
N PHE A 64 3.67 8.71 -12.55
CA PHE A 64 4.82 8.32 -13.35
C PHE A 64 5.59 7.16 -12.73
N VAL A 65 5.96 7.27 -11.44
CA VAL A 65 6.69 6.21 -10.72
C VAL A 65 5.86 4.93 -10.67
N TRP A 66 4.58 5.04 -10.34
CA TRP A 66 3.67 3.89 -10.28
C TRP A 66 3.58 3.18 -11.62
N ASN A 67 3.27 3.89 -12.70
CA ASN A 67 3.04 3.29 -14.01
C ASN A 67 4.34 2.76 -14.64
N LYS A 68 5.43 3.52 -14.57
CA LYS A 68 6.69 3.12 -15.23
C LYS A 68 7.49 2.11 -14.44
N ILE A 69 7.65 2.35 -13.14
CA ILE A 69 8.53 1.53 -12.31
C ILE A 69 7.74 0.36 -11.76
N ILE A 70 6.69 0.62 -10.98
CA ILE A 70 5.98 -0.46 -10.27
C ILE A 70 5.25 -1.37 -11.26
N VAL A 71 4.35 -0.81 -12.08
CA VAL A 71 3.57 -1.61 -13.03
C VAL A 71 4.46 -2.09 -14.19
N GLY A 72 5.16 -1.17 -14.85
CA GLY A 72 5.96 -1.48 -16.03
C GLY A 72 7.13 -2.44 -15.76
N MET A 73 7.95 -2.17 -14.75
CA MET A 73 9.17 -2.93 -14.50
C MET A 73 8.96 -4.14 -13.58
N PHE A 74 8.10 -4.03 -12.57
CA PHE A 74 7.91 -5.15 -11.64
C PHE A 74 6.71 -6.01 -12.03
N TRP A 75 5.52 -5.40 -12.15
CA TRP A 75 4.28 -6.16 -12.31
C TRP A 75 4.21 -6.91 -13.64
N ASN A 76 4.52 -6.24 -14.76
CA ASN A 76 4.48 -6.89 -16.07
C ASN A 76 5.50 -8.02 -16.20
N ASN A 77 6.73 -7.80 -15.72
CA ASN A 77 7.78 -8.83 -15.72
C ASN A 77 7.39 -10.02 -14.84
N PHE A 78 6.77 -9.75 -13.69
CA PHE A 78 6.25 -10.80 -12.82
C PHE A 78 5.15 -11.64 -13.49
N LEU A 79 4.19 -11.00 -14.17
CA LEU A 79 3.13 -11.71 -14.90
C LEU A 79 3.69 -12.57 -16.04
N ILE A 80 4.65 -12.06 -16.81
CA ILE A 80 5.34 -12.83 -17.86
C ILE A 80 6.01 -14.08 -17.28
N LEU A 81 6.60 -14.00 -16.09
CA LEU A 81 7.23 -15.15 -15.44
C LEU A 81 6.20 -16.20 -15.03
N ILE A 82 5.05 -15.79 -14.50
CA ILE A 82 3.97 -16.72 -14.14
C ILE A 82 3.40 -17.39 -15.39
N GLU A 83 3.14 -16.63 -16.45
CA GLU A 83 2.60 -17.15 -17.70
C GLU A 83 3.54 -18.18 -18.34
N ARG A 84 4.86 -17.90 -18.32
CA ARG A 84 5.89 -18.86 -18.76
C ARG A 84 5.94 -20.12 -17.89
N ALA A 85 5.77 -20.00 -16.58
CA ALA A 85 5.76 -21.14 -15.69
C ALA A 85 4.55 -22.05 -15.90
N GLN A 86 3.39 -21.47 -16.26
CA GLN A 86 2.17 -22.23 -16.53
C GLN A 86 2.14 -22.86 -17.92
N SER A 87 2.77 -22.23 -18.91
CA SER A 87 2.87 -22.72 -20.29
C SER A 87 4.04 -23.69 -20.52
N ALA A 88 4.97 -23.79 -19.57
CA ALA A 88 6.05 -24.77 -19.64
C ALA A 88 5.48 -26.20 -19.49
N PRO A 89 5.81 -27.13 -20.40
CA PRO A 89 5.45 -28.53 -20.22
C PRO A 89 6.08 -29.06 -18.92
N PRO A 90 5.42 -30.00 -18.22
CA PRO A 90 5.93 -30.51 -16.95
C PRO A 90 7.34 -31.10 -17.16
N PRO A 91 8.31 -30.77 -16.27
CA PRO A 91 9.66 -31.27 -16.39
C PRO A 91 9.63 -32.79 -16.22
N GLY A 92 9.80 -33.50 -17.33
CA GLY A 92 9.63 -34.96 -17.43
C GLY A 92 8.94 -35.43 -18.72
N GLY A 93 8.33 -34.54 -19.50
CA GLY A 93 7.67 -34.86 -20.78
C GLY A 93 8.53 -34.74 -22.04
N ALA A 94 9.85 -34.58 -21.90
CA ALA A 94 10.76 -34.78 -23.03
C ALA A 94 10.88 -36.29 -23.26
N GLU A 95 9.99 -36.84 -24.10
CA GLU A 95 10.15 -38.18 -24.64
C GLU A 95 11.58 -38.30 -25.18
N LEU A 96 12.38 -39.15 -24.54
CA LEU A 96 13.70 -39.50 -25.05
C LEU A 96 13.49 -39.99 -26.50
N PRO A 97 14.28 -39.52 -27.48
CA PRO A 97 14.16 -40.02 -28.84
C PRO A 97 14.30 -41.54 -28.78
N VAL A 98 13.23 -42.24 -29.14
CA VAL A 98 13.24 -43.69 -29.29
C VAL A 98 14.19 -43.96 -30.45
N MET A 99 15.45 -44.30 -30.12
CA MET A 99 16.43 -44.70 -31.13
C MET A 99 15.96 -46.02 -31.73
N ASN A 100 15.48 -45.94 -32.96
CA ASN A 100 15.22 -47.07 -33.85
C ASN A 100 16.48 -47.45 -34.64
#